data_AF-A0A2S7K1C3-F1
#
_entry.id   AF-A0A2S7K1C3-F1
#
_cell.length_a   1.000
_cell.length_b   1.000
_cell.length_c   1.000
_cell.angle_alpha   90.00
_cell.angle_beta   90.00
_cell.angle_gamma   90.00
#
_symmetry.space_group_name_H-M   'P 1'
#
loop_
_entity.id
_entity.type
_entity.pdbx_description
1 polymer ?
#
loop_
_entity_poly.entity_id
_entity_poly.type
_entity_poly.pdbx_seq_one_letter_code
_entity_poly.pdbx_strand_id
1 'polypeptide(L)'
;MTQFANLPLRQWFRFDVEETENGALYSTSPDDAHFGNPLIKALRGGVVSTFLELAALHELRRALGFDPAGEAININVEYLKSVRLSPLFARAHIAKAGLRRLQGKASLRSTGKSGC
;
A
#
# COMPACT_ATOMS: atom_id res chain seq x y z
N MET A 1 -18.95 -5.74 0.08
CA MET A 1 -17.91 -4.71 0.35
C MET A 1 -17.13 -5.02 1.63
N THR A 2 -16.98 -6.29 2.04
CA THR A 2 -16.76 -6.63 3.47
C THR A 2 -15.58 -7.57 3.75
N GLN A 3 -14.81 -7.96 2.74
CA GLN A 3 -13.71 -8.92 2.97
C GLN A 3 -12.39 -8.25 3.40
N PHE A 4 -12.18 -6.97 3.06
CA PHE A 4 -10.99 -6.21 3.50
C PHE A 4 -11.11 -5.64 4.92
N ALA A 5 -12.33 -5.52 5.45
CA ALA A 5 -12.60 -4.82 6.70
C ALA A 5 -12.12 -5.59 7.94
N ASN A 6 -12.08 -6.93 7.90
CA ASN A 6 -11.85 -7.79 9.07
C ASN A 6 -10.49 -8.53 9.09
N LEU A 7 -9.53 -8.14 8.25
CA LEU A 7 -8.22 -8.82 8.23
C LEU A 7 -7.37 -8.38 9.44
N PRO A 8 -6.83 -9.32 10.24
CA PRO A 8 -5.89 -9.03 11.34
C PRO A 8 -4.65 -8.22 10.89
N LEU A 9 -4.32 -8.29 9.60
CA LEU A 9 -3.25 -7.50 8.99
C LEU A 9 -3.61 -6.01 8.85
N ARG A 10 -4.89 -5.68 8.61
CA ARG A 10 -5.33 -4.28 8.46
C ARG A 10 -5.22 -3.51 9.77
N GLN A 11 -5.60 -4.14 10.88
CA GLN A 11 -5.43 -3.57 12.22
C GLN A 11 -3.96 -3.43 12.60
N TRP A 12 -3.12 -4.40 12.22
CA TRP A 12 -1.68 -4.37 12.50
C TRP A 12 -0.99 -3.24 11.73
N PHE A 13 -1.36 -3.05 10.46
CA PHE A 13 -0.85 -1.96 9.62
C PHE A 13 -1.53 -0.61 9.82
N ARG A 14 -2.62 -0.53 10.60
CA ARG A 14 -3.46 0.68 10.72
C ARG A 14 -3.76 1.27 9.34
N PHE A 15 -4.14 0.39 8.42
CA PHE A 15 -4.32 0.73 7.00
C PHE A 15 -5.62 1.48 6.78
N ASP A 16 -5.49 2.72 6.35
CA ASP A 16 -6.60 3.62 6.05
C ASP A 16 -6.67 3.93 4.56
N VAL A 17 -7.88 4.22 4.08
CA VAL A 17 -8.19 4.54 2.69
C VAL A 17 -9.04 5.78 2.65
N GLU A 18 -8.50 6.84 2.06
CA GLU A 18 -9.21 8.09 1.83
C GLU A 18 -9.47 8.26 0.33
N GLU A 19 -10.73 8.42 -0.06
CA GLU A 19 -11.09 8.68 -1.46
C GLU A 19 -10.82 10.16 -1.77
N THR A 20 -9.89 10.41 -2.70
CA THR A 20 -9.58 11.77 -3.16
C THR A 20 -10.02 11.95 -4.62
N GLU A 21 -10.07 13.20 -5.10
CA GLU A 21 -10.37 13.49 -6.51
C GLU A 21 -9.41 12.79 -7.50
N ASN A 22 -8.20 12.43 -7.04
CA ASN A 22 -7.18 11.74 -7.84
C ASN A 22 -7.13 10.21 -7.59
N GLY A 23 -8.21 9.63 -7.06
CA GLY A 23 -8.30 8.21 -6.68
C GLY A 23 -8.04 7.96 -5.20
N ALA A 24 -7.98 6.67 -4.82
CA ALA A 24 -7.76 6.26 -3.43
C ALA A 24 -6.35 6.61 -2.95
N LEU A 25 -6.27 7.29 -1.81
CA LEU A 25 -5.06 7.54 -1.06
C LEU A 25 -4.99 6.53 0.10
N TYR A 26 -3.99 5.67 0.04
CA TYR A 26 -3.73 4.66 1.07
C TYR A 26 -2.78 5.23 2.09
N SER A 27 -3.06 5.10 3.38
CA SER A 27 -2.17 5.58 4.43
C SER A 27 -1.90 4.53 5.51
N THR A 28 -0.70 4.58 6.08
CA THR A 28 -0.30 3.78 7.23
C THR A 28 0.62 4.59 8.13
N SER A 29 0.44 4.42 9.44
CA SER A 29 1.31 4.98 10.47
C SER A 29 2.13 3.84 11.08
N PRO A 30 3.39 3.64 10.64
CA PRO A 30 4.22 2.59 11.17
C PRO A 30 4.62 2.89 12.62
N ASP A 31 4.42 1.90 13.48
CA ASP A 31 4.85 1.85 14.89
C ASP A 31 6.25 1.23 15.04
N ASP A 32 6.82 1.28 16.26
CA ASP A 32 8.14 0.75 16.61
C ASP A 32 8.25 -0.77 16.34
N ALA A 33 7.13 -1.51 16.34
CA ALA A 33 7.11 -2.92 15.95
C ALA A 33 7.52 -3.18 14.47
N HIS A 34 7.53 -2.15 13.62
CA HIS A 34 7.82 -2.26 12.18
C HIS A 34 9.32 -2.05 11.85
N PHE A 35 10.19 -1.97 12.86
CA PHE A 35 11.62 -1.75 12.68
C PHE A 35 12.33 -2.91 11.96
N GLY A 36 13.19 -2.54 11.01
CA GLY A 36 14.27 -3.39 10.52
C GLY A 36 15.60 -3.04 11.19
N ASN A 37 15.98 -1.76 11.14
CA ASN A 37 17.22 -1.24 11.74
C ASN A 37 16.93 -0.08 12.71
N PRO A 38 17.05 -0.30 14.03
CA PRO A 38 16.77 0.71 15.07
C PRO A 38 17.68 1.94 14.98
N LEU A 39 18.93 1.77 14.52
CA LEU A 39 19.94 2.83 14.48
C LEU A 39 19.60 3.94 13.47
N ILE A 40 19.04 3.57 12.31
CA ILE A 40 18.65 4.53 11.26
C ILE A 40 17.14 4.78 11.18
N LYS A 41 16.36 4.14 12.07
CA LYS A 41 14.88 4.13 12.06
C LYS A 41 14.32 3.78 10.68
N ALA A 42 14.95 2.81 10.01
CA ALA A 42 14.50 2.33 8.71
C ALA A 42 13.45 1.24 8.90
N LEU A 43 12.35 1.39 8.17
CA LEU A 43 11.32 0.36 8.10
C LEU A 43 11.87 -0.89 7.45
N ARG A 44 11.44 -2.05 7.95
CA ARG A 44 11.74 -3.33 7.30
C ARG A 44 11.13 -3.32 5.90
N GLY A 45 11.89 -3.71 4.88
CA GLY A 45 11.40 -3.74 3.49
C GLY A 45 10.09 -4.51 3.35
N GLY A 46 9.96 -5.64 4.05
CA GLY A 46 8.72 -6.42 4.10
C GLY A 46 7.47 -5.62 4.50
N VAL A 47 7.60 -4.65 5.42
CA VAL A 47 6.48 -3.81 5.84
C VAL A 47 6.03 -2.90 4.69
N VAL A 48 7.00 -2.30 3.99
CA VAL A 48 6.72 -1.43 2.84
C VAL A 48 6.13 -2.22 1.67
N SER A 49 6.65 -3.41 1.38
CA SER A 49 6.09 -4.26 0.32
C SER A 49 4.67 -4.70 0.61
N THR A 50 4.38 -5.14 1.84
CA THR A 50 3.02 -5.54 2.23
C THR A 50 2.05 -4.36 2.20
N PHE A 51 2.49 -3.17 2.60
CA PHE A 51 1.65 -1.98 2.46
C PHE A 51 1.32 -1.65 0.99
N LEU A 52 2.30 -1.73 0.10
CA LEU A 52 2.08 -1.51 -1.34
C LEU A 52 1.22 -2.60 -1.98
N GLU A 53 1.37 -3.85 -1.54
CA GLU A 53 0.52 -4.96 -1.94
C GLU A 53 -0.94 -4.72 -1.54
N LEU A 54 -1.19 -4.32 -0.29
CA LEU A 54 -2.54 -4.01 0.19
C LEU A 54 -3.18 -2.87 -0.61
N ALA A 55 -2.42 -1.80 -0.88
CA ALA A 55 -2.88 -0.69 -1.72
C ALA A 55 -3.23 -1.16 -3.14
N ALA A 56 -2.38 -1.98 -3.76
CA ALA A 56 -2.60 -2.50 -5.11
C ALA A 56 -3.80 -3.46 -5.17
N LEU A 57 -3.93 -4.38 -4.20
CA LEU A 57 -5.06 -5.31 -4.13
C LEU A 57 -6.38 -4.60 -3.87
N HIS A 58 -6.39 -3.55 -3.04
CA HIS A 58 -7.58 -2.75 -2.82
C HIS A 58 -8.02 -2.06 -4.12
N GLU A 59 -7.09 -1.37 -4.79
CA GLU A 59 -7.34 -0.70 -6.06
C GLU A 59 -7.80 -1.68 -7.16
N LEU A 60 -7.23 -2.88 -7.17
CA LEU A 60 -7.63 -3.95 -8.06
C LEU A 60 -9.09 -4.35 -7.87
N ARG A 61 -9.51 -4.57 -6.61
CA ARG A 61 -10.89 -4.91 -6.28
C ARG A 61 -11.84 -3.77 -6.61
N ARG A 62 -11.41 -2.51 -6.40
CA ARG A 62 -12.18 -1.33 -6.81
C ARG A 62 -12.41 -1.30 -8.32
N ALA A 63 -11.35 -1.50 -9.12
CA ALA A 63 -11.43 -1.48 -10.57
C ALA A 63 -12.29 -2.62 -11.15
N LEU A 64 -12.35 -3.77 -10.47
CA LEU A 64 -13.15 -4.92 -10.88
C LEU A 64 -14.64 -4.79 -10.57
N GLY A 65 -15.06 -3.88 -9.69
CA GLY A 65 -16.47 -3.62 -9.37
C GLY A 65 -17.25 -4.77 -8.70
N PHE A 66 -16.62 -5.93 -8.50
CA PHE A 66 -17.17 -7.13 -7.87
C PHE A 66 -16.18 -7.72 -6.87
N ASP A 67 -16.60 -8.74 -6.14
CA ASP A 67 -15.80 -9.49 -5.15
C ASP A 67 -15.26 -10.82 -5.72
N PRO A 68 -14.55 -10.87 -6.86
CA PRO A 68 -13.75 -12.05 -7.13
C PRO A 68 -12.55 -12.00 -6.18
N ALA A 69 -12.17 -13.17 -5.66
CA ALA A 69 -10.92 -13.39 -4.93
C ALA A 69 -9.72 -13.16 -5.87
N GLY A 70 -9.48 -11.90 -6.23
CA GLY A 70 -8.30 -11.47 -6.97
C GLY A 70 -7.12 -11.53 -6.01
N GLU A 71 -6.22 -12.47 -6.28
CA GLU A 71 -4.97 -12.63 -5.54
C GLU A 71 -3.83 -11.97 -6.32
N ALA A 72 -2.83 -11.49 -5.59
CA ALA A 72 -1.63 -10.97 -6.20
C ALA A 72 -0.82 -12.13 -6.80
N ILE A 73 -0.74 -12.21 -8.12
CA ILE A 73 0.03 -13.24 -8.80
C ILE A 73 1.53 -12.94 -8.72
N ASN A 74 1.90 -11.67 -8.86
CA ASN A 74 3.28 -11.22 -8.83
C ASN A 74 3.36 -9.76 -8.39
N ILE A 75 4.33 -9.45 -7.53
CA ILE A 75 4.59 -8.10 -7.03
C ILE A 75 6.07 -7.80 -7.20
N ASN A 76 6.37 -6.68 -7.85
CA ASN A 76 7.72 -6.17 -7.95
C ASN A 76 7.79 -4.83 -7.21
N VAL A 77 8.69 -4.72 -6.23
CA VAL A 77 8.85 -3.51 -5.40
C VAL A 77 10.27 -3.00 -5.59
N GLU A 78 10.36 -1.76 -6.07
CA GLU A 78 11.63 -1.06 -6.25
C GLU A 78 11.80 -0.01 -5.15
N TYR A 79 12.86 -0.13 -4.35
CA TYR A 79 13.16 0.78 -3.25
C TYR A 79 14.06 1.91 -3.71
N LEU A 80 13.46 3.08 -3.99
CA LEU A 80 14.23 4.25 -4.45
C LEU A 80 14.93 5.01 -3.32
N LYS A 81 14.41 4.94 -2.09
CA LYS A 81 14.95 5.63 -0.91
C LYS A 81 14.62 4.88 0.37
N SER A 82 15.49 5.00 1.38
CA SER A 82 15.20 4.51 2.73
C SER A 82 14.01 5.26 3.33
N VAL A 83 13.02 4.49 3.79
CA VAL A 83 11.80 5.01 4.38
C VAL A 83 12.00 5.19 5.88
N ARG A 84 11.86 6.44 6.35
CA ARG A 84 11.96 6.81 7.77
C ARG A 84 10.61 6.61 8.45
N LEU A 85 10.63 6.56 9.78
CA LEU A 85 9.44 6.53 10.63
C LEU A 85 8.61 7.82 10.47
N SER A 86 7.73 7.83 9.49
CA SER A 86 6.81 8.92 9.19
C SER A 86 5.57 8.31 8.53
N PRO A 87 4.41 8.99 8.59
CA PRO A 87 3.22 8.54 7.88
C PRO A 87 3.52 8.26 6.41
N LEU A 88 3.18 7.06 5.97
CA LEU A 88 3.37 6.62 4.61
C LEU A 88 2.07 6.77 3.86
N PHE A 89 2.19 7.28 2.63
CA PHE A 89 1.09 7.42 1.72
C PHE A 89 1.41 6.66 0.45
N ALA A 90 0.46 5.89 -0.04
CA ALA A 90 0.57 5.22 -1.33
C ALA A 90 -0.62 5.57 -2.23
N ARG A 91 -0.35 5.56 -3.53
CA ARG A 91 -1.37 5.57 -4.56
C ARG A 91 -1.13 4.39 -5.48
N ALA A 92 -2.20 3.69 -5.83
CA ALA A 92 -2.19 2.62 -6.81
C ALA A 92 -3.01 3.04 -8.02
N HIS A 93 -2.58 2.61 -9.20
CA HIS A 93 -3.27 2.86 -10.46
C HIS A 93 -3.20 1.61 -11.33
N ILE A 94 -4.31 1.20 -11.93
CA ILE A 94 -4.36 0.07 -12.85
C ILE A 94 -3.89 0.53 -14.23
N ALA A 95 -2.74 0.04 -14.67
CA ALA A 95 -2.14 0.39 -15.95
C ALA A 95 -2.77 -0.38 -17.13
N LYS A 96 -3.16 -1.65 -16.91
CA LYS A 96 -3.76 -2.48 -17.95
C LYS A 96 -4.78 -3.43 -17.37
N ALA A 97 -5.99 -3.41 -17.94
CA ALA A 97 -7.04 -4.35 -17.60
C ALA A 97 -7.32 -5.31 -18.75
N GLY A 98 -7.06 -6.61 -18.55
CA GLY A 98 -7.39 -7.67 -19.51
C GLY A 98 -8.38 -8.67 -18.92
N LEU A 99 -8.86 -9.60 -19.75
CA LEU A 99 -9.90 -10.59 -19.40
C LEU A 99 -9.56 -11.49 -18.20
N ARG A 100 -8.27 -11.78 -17.96
CA ARG A 100 -7.82 -12.69 -16.87
C ARG A 100 -6.71 -12.11 -15.99
N ARG A 101 -6.07 -11.03 -16.43
CA ARG A 101 -4.92 -10.44 -15.74
C ARG A 101 -5.05 -8.93 -15.76
N LEU A 102 -4.74 -8.35 -14.63
CA LEU A 102 -4.72 -6.92 -14.40
C LEU A 102 -3.30 -6.55 -13.98
N GLN A 103 -2.81 -5.45 -14.51
CA GLN A 103 -1.51 -4.90 -14.15
C GLN A 103 -1.74 -3.53 -13.54
N GLY A 104 -1.18 -3.30 -12.36
CA GLY A 104 -1.17 -2.02 -11.68
C GLY A 104 0.24 -1.54 -11.37
N LYS A 105 0.34 -0.26 -11.05
CA LYS A 105 1.53 0.36 -10.45
C LYS A 105 1.11 1.02 -9.16
N ALA A 106 1.90 0.82 -8.10
CA ALA A 106 1.73 1.53 -6.84
C ALA A 106 2.98 2.37 -6.57
N SER A 107 2.78 3.60 -6.11
CA SER A 107 3.85 4.50 -5.72
C SER A 107 3.70 4.89 -4.26
N LEU A 108 4.81 4.85 -3.52
CA LEU A 108 4.88 5.25 -2.13
C LEU A 108 5.55 6.60 -1.99
N ARG A 109 4.99 7.47 -1.14
CA ARG A 109 5.64 8.69 -0.65
C ARG A 109 5.58 8.70 0.87
N SER A 110 6.72 8.90 1.51
CA SER A 110 6.77 9.26 2.93
C SER A 110 6.64 10.77 3.05
N THR A 111 5.84 11.25 3.99
CA THR A 111 5.86 12.68 4.35
C THR A 111 7.17 12.96 5.09
N GLY A 112 8.20 13.29 4.32
CA GLY A 112 9.33 14.04 4.86
C GLY A 112 8.87 15.46 5.10
N LYS A 113 9.15 16.03 6.27
CA LYS A 113 9.19 17.49 6.45
C LYS A 113 10.08 18.08 5.34
N SER A 114 9.49 18.67 4.30
CA SER A 114 10.03 19.62 3.29
C SER A 114 9.19 19.51 2.01
N GLY A 115 8.44 20.48 1.49
CA GLY A 115 8.02 21.85 1.82
C GLY A 115 6.74 22.08 0.96
N CYS A 116 5.75 22.92 1.30
CA CYS A 116 5.81 24.39 1.26
C CYS A 116 6.81 24.94 0.25
#